data_AF-A0A931LT62-F1
#
_entry.id   AF-A0A931LT62-F1
#
_cell.length_a   1.000
_cell.length_b   1.000
_cell.length_c   1.000
_cell.angle_alpha   90.00
_cell.angle_beta   90.00
_cell.angle_gamma   90.00
#
_symmetry.space_group_name_H-M   'P 1'
#
loop_
_entity.id
_entity.type
_entity.pdbx_description
1 polymer ?
#
loop_
_entity_poly.entity_id
_entity_poly.type
_entity_poly.pdbx_seq_one_letter_code
_entity_poly.pdbx_strand_id
1 'polypeptide(L)'
;MNKSEWIRSLADQGHEVKQIAKETGLRYQHVRNVVVRYREKRHGGYGAQAGSEGVRIAPADEQGKLSLGRRHSNRLFRVSEQPDGNLLLEPVVMVHEREAWLYRNPVAFEAVKRGIEESRAGLARPAGPFIQYADDEDEE
;
A
#
# COMPACT_ATOMS: atom_id res chain seq x y z
N MET A 1 30.84 -9.83 21.84
CA MET A 1 29.75 -10.37 21.00
C MET A 1 28.43 -10.12 21.72
N ASN A 2 27.50 -9.38 21.11
CA ASN A 2 26.21 -9.08 21.74
C ASN A 2 25.27 -10.31 21.63
N LYS A 3 24.38 -10.50 22.61
CA LYS A 3 23.37 -11.57 22.63
C LYS A 3 22.58 -11.66 21.33
N SER A 4 22.22 -10.51 20.73
CA SER A 4 21.53 -10.47 19.44
C SER A 4 22.39 -10.92 18.25
N GLU A 5 23.69 -10.65 18.27
CA GLU A 5 24.62 -11.12 17.21
C GLU A 5 24.82 -12.63 17.30
N TRP A 6 24.87 -13.16 18.52
CA TRP A 6 24.96 -14.60 18.76
C TRP A 6 23.70 -15.33 18.28
N ILE A 7 22.50 -14.79 18.57
CA ILE A 7 21.23 -15.31 18.03
C ILE A 7 21.24 -15.34 16.49
N ARG A 8 21.75 -14.28 15.84
CA ARG A 8 21.83 -14.20 14.37
C ARG A 8 22.78 -15.24 13.79
N SER A 9 23.94 -15.43 14.42
CA SER A 9 24.92 -16.45 14.02
C SER A 9 24.33 -17.86 14.10
N LEU A 10 23.64 -18.20 15.19
CA LEU A 10 22.96 -19.49 15.33
C LEU A 10 21.82 -19.65 14.30
N ALA A 11 21.11 -18.57 13.97
CA ALA A 11 20.10 -18.59 12.92
C ALA A 11 20.70 -18.81 11.52
N ASP A 12 21.90 -18.27 11.23
CA ASP A 12 22.64 -18.51 9.98
C ASP A 12 23.19 -19.95 9.90
N GLN A 13 23.48 -20.58 11.04
CA GLN A 13 23.86 -21.99 11.16
C GLN A 13 22.66 -22.96 11.03
N GLY A 14 21.45 -22.44 10.85
CA GLY A 14 20.24 -23.25 10.61
C GLY A 14 19.51 -23.73 11.86
N HIS A 15 19.89 -23.28 13.07
CA HIS A 15 19.22 -23.67 14.31
C HIS A 15 17.78 -23.14 14.39
N GLU A 16 16.89 -23.96 14.97
CA GLU A 16 15.52 -23.56 15.24
C GLU A 16 15.41 -22.61 16.44
N VAL A 17 14.40 -21.75 16.46
CA VAL A 17 14.17 -20.77 17.56
C VAL A 17 14.16 -21.43 18.95
N LYS A 18 13.63 -22.66 19.06
CA LYS A 18 13.61 -23.44 20.31
C LYS A 18 15.03 -23.85 20.75
N GLN A 19 15.86 -24.29 19.81
CA GLN A 19 17.24 -24.67 20.08
C GLN A 19 18.06 -23.44 20.49
N ILE A 20 17.92 -22.33 19.75
CA ILE A 20 18.59 -21.07 20.08
C ILE A 20 18.18 -20.57 21.47
N ALA A 21 16.91 -20.67 21.85
CA ALA A 21 16.45 -20.28 23.19
C ALA A 21 17.05 -21.16 24.30
N LYS A 22 17.17 -22.48 24.06
CA LYS A 22 17.80 -23.42 25.00
C LYS A 22 19.29 -23.14 25.16
N GLU A 23 19.98 -22.84 24.05
CA GLU A 23 21.44 -22.65 24.01
C GLU A 23 21.87 -21.28 24.56
N THR A 24 21.10 -20.24 24.26
CA THR A 24 21.38 -18.88 24.75
C THR A 24 20.85 -18.64 26.17
N GLY A 25 19.98 -19.51 26.70
CA GLY A 25 19.28 -19.31 27.98
C GLY A 25 18.31 -18.12 27.97
N LEU A 26 17.97 -17.60 26.78
CA LEU A 26 17.11 -16.42 26.63
C LEU A 26 15.65 -16.81 26.48
N ARG A 27 14.75 -15.90 26.88
CA ARG A 27 13.31 -16.08 26.73
C ARG A 27 12.96 -16.32 25.26
N TYR A 28 12.23 -17.39 24.99
CA TYR A 28 11.79 -17.80 23.64
C TYR A 28 11.25 -16.64 22.80
N GLN A 29 10.38 -15.80 23.37
CA GLN A 29 9.79 -14.65 22.67
C GLN A 29 10.83 -13.64 22.18
N HIS A 30 11.89 -13.41 22.96
CA HIS A 30 12.97 -12.51 22.58
C HIS A 30 13.74 -13.07 21.37
N VAL A 31 14.10 -14.36 21.43
CA VAL A 31 14.78 -15.05 20.34
C VAL A 31 13.92 -15.06 19.07
N ARG A 32 12.62 -15.38 19.19
CA ARG A 32 11.66 -15.34 18.09
C ARG A 32 11.63 -13.97 17.41
N ASN A 33 11.50 -12.90 18.18
CA ASN A 33 11.45 -11.54 17.63
C ASN A 33 12.74 -11.16 16.90
N VAL A 34 13.90 -11.55 17.43
CA VAL A 34 15.20 -11.29 16.79
C VAL A 34 15.35 -12.08 15.50
N VAL A 35 15.01 -13.37 15.50
CA VAL A 35 15.13 -14.25 14.32
C VAL A 35 14.16 -13.84 13.22
N VAL A 36 12.90 -13.51 13.55
CA VAL A 36 11.91 -13.03 12.57
C VAL A 36 12.40 -11.74 11.91
N ARG A 37 12.78 -10.73 12.70
CA ARG A 37 13.31 -9.47 12.15
C ARG A 37 14.60 -9.65 11.36
N TYR A 38 15.45 -10.59 11.78
CA TYR A 38 16.70 -10.89 11.08
C TYR A 38 16.45 -11.56 9.73
N ARG A 39 15.56 -12.54 9.67
CA ARG A 39 15.16 -13.22 8.44
C ARG A 39 14.40 -12.28 7.51
N GLU A 40 13.50 -11.45 8.04
CA GLU A 40 12.90 -10.36 7.28
C GLU A 40 14.01 -9.48 6.69
N LYS A 41 14.93 -8.96 7.49
CA LYS A 41 16.02 -8.10 6.99
C LYS A 41 16.96 -8.81 5.99
N ARG A 42 17.19 -10.12 6.13
CA ARG A 42 18.05 -10.92 5.24
C ARG A 42 17.36 -11.37 3.95
N HIS A 43 16.05 -11.61 3.98
CA HIS A 43 15.19 -11.94 2.84
C HIS A 43 14.46 -10.73 2.24
N GLY A 44 14.85 -9.50 2.60
CA GLY A 44 14.25 -8.30 2.01
C GLY A 44 12.87 -7.92 2.57
N GLY A 45 12.76 -7.76 3.89
CA GLY A 45 12.12 -6.54 4.37
C GLY A 45 12.91 -5.39 3.75
N TYR A 46 12.23 -4.37 3.22
CA TYR A 46 12.74 -3.27 2.36
C TYR A 46 12.50 -3.52 0.85
N GLY A 47 11.79 -2.68 0.09
CA GLY A 47 11.49 -1.27 0.31
C GLY A 47 12.73 -0.41 0.10
N ALA A 48 12.86 0.19 -1.08
CA ALA A 48 13.92 1.12 -1.50
C ALA A 48 15.25 0.50 -1.98
N GLN A 49 15.24 0.03 -3.22
CA GLN A 49 16.16 0.59 -4.21
C GLN A 49 15.30 1.28 -5.28
N ALA A 50 15.32 2.61 -5.27
CA ALA A 50 14.99 3.38 -6.44
C ALA A 50 16.06 3.05 -7.50
N GLY A 51 15.63 2.55 -8.65
CA GLY A 51 16.54 2.21 -9.76
C GLY A 51 16.91 0.73 -9.86
N SER A 52 15.93 -0.12 -10.17
CA SER A 52 16.12 -1.20 -11.15
C SER A 52 14.77 -1.77 -11.54
N GLU A 53 14.54 -1.89 -12.85
CA GLU A 53 13.53 -2.78 -13.43
C GLU A 53 13.94 -4.23 -13.14
N GLY A 54 13.82 -4.64 -11.88
CA GLY A 54 14.17 -5.99 -11.42
C GLY A 54 12.93 -6.87 -11.40
N VAL A 55 12.98 -7.98 -12.15
CA VAL A 55 12.03 -9.08 -11.96
C VAL A 55 12.23 -9.63 -10.54
N ARG A 56 11.15 -9.64 -9.76
CA ARG A 56 11.12 -10.21 -8.42
C ARG A 56 10.28 -11.47 -8.42
N ILE A 57 10.76 -12.51 -7.75
CA ILE A 57 9.99 -13.72 -7.49
C ILE A 57 9.44 -13.59 -6.07
N ALA A 58 8.13 -13.60 -5.93
CA ALA A 58 7.46 -13.57 -4.64
C ALA A 58 6.49 -14.76 -4.56
N PRO A 59 6.52 -15.56 -3.49
CA PRO A 59 5.56 -16.64 -3.32
C PRO A 59 4.18 -16.07 -2.99
N ALA A 60 3.13 -16.70 -3.54
CA ALA A 60 1.77 -16.53 -3.04
C ALA A 60 1.58 -17.36 -1.77
N ASP A 61 0.71 -16.92 -0.86
CA ASP A 61 0.35 -17.70 0.32
C ASP A 61 -0.66 -18.82 -0.01
N GLU A 62 -1.02 -19.63 0.99
CA GLU A 62 -2.01 -20.73 0.86
C GLU A 62 -3.39 -20.25 0.40
N GLN A 63 -3.70 -18.97 0.58
CA GLN A 63 -4.97 -18.35 0.15
C GLN A 63 -4.84 -17.69 -1.23
N GLY A 64 -3.69 -17.85 -1.91
CA GLY A 64 -3.41 -17.25 -3.22
C GLY A 64 -3.10 -15.75 -3.18
N LYS A 65 -2.83 -15.17 -2.01
CA LYS A 65 -2.51 -13.74 -1.91
C LYS A 65 -1.06 -13.50 -2.29
N LEU A 66 -0.85 -12.55 -3.20
CA LEU A 66 0.47 -12.11 -3.63
C LEU A 66 0.78 -10.71 -3.07
N SER A 67 1.88 -10.60 -2.31
CA SER A 67 2.30 -9.30 -1.79
C SER A 67 3.05 -8.49 -2.86
N LEU A 68 2.44 -7.38 -3.29
CA LEU A 68 3.08 -6.45 -4.23
C LEU A 68 4.07 -5.48 -3.55
N GLY A 69 4.23 -5.56 -2.22
CA GLY A 69 5.14 -4.72 -1.45
C GLY A 69 4.66 -3.27 -1.28
N ARG A 70 5.40 -2.50 -0.47
CA ARG A 70 5.00 -1.14 -0.03
C ARG A 70 4.81 -0.12 -1.15
N ARG A 71 5.50 -0.26 -2.30
CA ARG A 71 5.35 0.70 -3.42
C ARG A 71 3.93 0.70 -4.02
N HIS A 72 3.19 -0.38 -3.78
CA HIS A 72 1.85 -0.62 -4.33
C HIS A 72 0.78 -0.73 -3.24
N SER A 73 1.10 -0.38 -1.99
CA SER A 73 0.13 -0.40 -0.89
C SER A 73 -1.00 0.61 -1.12
N ASN A 74 -2.22 0.26 -0.71
CA ASN A 74 -3.43 1.09 -0.87
C ASN A 74 -3.76 1.47 -2.33
N ARG A 75 -3.22 0.73 -3.30
CA ARG A 75 -3.60 0.88 -4.71
C ARG A 75 -4.50 -0.28 -5.09
N LEU A 76 -5.48 0.01 -5.92
CA LEU A 76 -6.31 -1.01 -6.54
C LEU A 76 -5.71 -1.39 -7.90
N PHE A 77 -5.85 -2.65 -8.25
CA PHE A 77 -5.40 -3.16 -9.54
C PHE A 77 -6.53 -3.94 -10.18
N ARG A 78 -6.74 -3.71 -11.47
CA ARG A 78 -7.45 -4.65 -12.31
C ARG A 78 -6.49 -5.81 -12.60
N VAL A 79 -6.96 -7.02 -12.31
CA VAL A 79 -6.24 -8.26 -12.61
C VAL A 79 -6.88 -8.85 -13.86
N SER A 80 -6.07 -9.07 -14.89
CA SER A 80 -6.50 -9.79 -16.09
C SER A 80 -5.58 -10.98 -16.34
N GLU A 81 -6.19 -12.13 -16.59
CA GLU A 81 -5.48 -13.35 -16.96
C GLU A 81 -5.43 -13.44 -18.48
N GLN A 82 -4.22 -13.53 -19.02
CA GLN A 82 -3.99 -13.66 -20.44
C GLN A 82 -4.06 -15.13 -20.88
N PRO A 83 -4.30 -15.42 -22.17
CA PRO A 83 -4.42 -16.80 -22.67
C PRO A 83 -3.16 -17.67 -22.46
N ASP A 84 -2.00 -17.04 -22.27
CA ASP A 84 -0.72 -17.70 -22.00
C ASP A 84 -0.50 -17.99 -20.50
N GLY A 85 -1.47 -17.67 -19.64
CA GLY A 85 -1.40 -17.83 -18.19
C GLY A 85 -0.71 -16.67 -17.48
N ASN A 86 -0.29 -15.61 -18.18
CA ASN A 86 0.30 -14.45 -17.55
C ASN A 86 -0.77 -13.56 -16.90
N LEU A 87 -0.48 -13.06 -15.70
CA LEU A 87 -1.32 -12.07 -15.03
C LEU A 87 -0.84 -10.65 -15.32
N LEU A 88 -1.72 -9.82 -15.89
CA LEU A 88 -1.50 -8.39 -16.08
C LEU A 88 -2.22 -7.60 -14.98
N LEU A 89 -1.46 -6.75 -14.30
CA LEU A 89 -1.90 -5.90 -13.19
C LEU A 89 -1.91 -4.43 -13.63
N GLU A 90 -3.10 -3.87 -13.82
CA GLU A 90 -3.26 -2.45 -14.20
C GLU A 90 -3.73 -1.64 -12.98
N PRO A 91 -3.01 -0.59 -12.54
CA PRO A 91 -3.49 0.27 -11.48
C PRO A 91 -4.81 0.96 -11.84
N VAL A 92 -5.78 0.96 -10.93
CA VAL A 92 -7.06 1.65 -11.10
C VAL A 92 -7.36 2.56 -9.93
N VAL A 93 -8.16 3.59 -10.20
CA VAL A 93 -8.77 4.46 -9.20
C VAL A 93 -10.28 4.25 -9.24
N MET A 94 -10.91 4.22 -8.06
CA MET A 94 -12.35 4.13 -7.95
C MET A 94 -12.93 5.55 -7.94
N VAL A 95 -13.95 5.77 -8.77
CA VAL A 95 -14.74 6.99 -8.75
C VAL A 95 -16.10 6.62 -8.16
N HIS A 96 -16.52 7.31 -7.09
CA HIS A 96 -17.84 7.08 -6.50
C HIS A 96 -18.94 7.42 -7.50
N GLU A 97 -20.07 6.71 -7.44
CA GLU A 97 -21.19 6.91 -8.38
C GLU A 97 -21.70 8.36 -8.40
N ARG A 98 -21.77 8.99 -7.22
CA ARG A 98 -22.16 10.40 -7.05
C ARG A 98 -21.23 11.39 -7.75
N GLU A 99 -20.01 10.98 -8.09
CA GLU A 99 -19.00 11.81 -8.77
C GLU A 99 -18.80 11.36 -10.23
N ALA A 100 -19.25 10.14 -10.58
CA ALA A 100 -19.05 9.57 -11.90
C ALA A 100 -19.72 10.38 -13.02
N TRP A 101 -20.80 11.11 -12.70
CA TRP A 101 -21.49 11.98 -13.66
C TRP A 101 -20.58 13.09 -14.20
N LEU A 102 -19.64 13.59 -13.39
CA LEU A 102 -18.73 14.67 -13.79
C LEU A 102 -17.85 14.21 -14.97
N TYR A 103 -17.39 12.96 -14.94
CA TYR A 103 -16.56 12.39 -16.01
C TYR A 103 -17.35 12.05 -17.29
N ARG A 104 -18.69 12.02 -17.22
CA ARG A 104 -19.58 11.82 -18.38
C ARG A 104 -20.03 13.14 -19.00
N ASN A 105 -19.84 14.26 -18.30
CA ASN A 105 -20.21 15.60 -18.77
C ASN A 105 -18.96 16.44 -19.05
N PRO A 106 -18.47 16.49 -20.31
CA PRO A 106 -17.22 17.18 -20.63
C PRO A 106 -17.28 18.68 -20.33
N VAL A 107 -18.47 19.30 -20.46
CA VAL A 107 -18.65 20.73 -20.17
C VAL A 107 -18.46 20.99 -18.67
N ALA A 108 -19.11 20.21 -17.81
CA ALA A 108 -18.97 20.33 -16.37
C ALA A 108 -17.53 20.01 -15.92
N PHE A 109 -16.92 18.98 -16.51
CA PHE A 109 -15.54 18.60 -16.21
C PHE A 109 -14.53 19.72 -16.51
N GLU A 110 -14.62 20.34 -17.68
CA GLU A 110 -13.73 21.45 -18.05
C GLU A 110 -14.03 22.72 -17.21
N ALA A 111 -15.28 22.96 -16.85
CA ALA A 111 -15.62 24.04 -15.92
C ALA A 111 -14.98 23.84 -14.53
N VAL A 112 -15.04 22.62 -13.98
CA VAL A 112 -14.41 22.27 -12.69
C VAL A 112 -12.89 22.39 -12.78
N LYS A 113 -12.26 21.87 -13.84
CA LYS A 113 -10.82 22.02 -14.06
C LYS A 113 -10.39 23.49 -14.06
N ARG A 114 -11.07 24.32 -14.85
CA ARG A 114 -10.81 25.76 -14.90
C ARG A 114 -10.97 26.39 -13.51
N GLY A 115 -12.03 26.05 -12.78
CA GLY A 115 -12.23 26.56 -11.42
C GLY A 115 -11.10 26.18 -10.45
N ILE A 116 -10.56 24.96 -10.55
CA ILE A 116 -9.39 24.53 -9.76
C ILE A 116 -8.16 25.36 -10.10
N GLU A 117 -7.91 25.63 -11.39
CA GLU A 117 -6.79 26.47 -11.84
C GLU A 117 -6.94 27.93 -11.38
N GLU A 118 -8.12 28.52 -11.55
CA GLU A 118 -8.44 29.86 -11.10
C GLU A 118 -8.27 30.00 -9.58
N SER A 119 -8.75 29.01 -8.81
CA SER A 119 -8.56 28.97 -7.36
C SER A 119 -7.09 28.90 -6.97
N ARG A 120 -6.30 28.09 -7.68
CA ARG A 120 -4.85 27.99 -7.46
C ARG A 120 -4.13 29.29 -7.80
N ALA A 121 -4.61 30.03 -8.81
CA ALA A 121 -4.09 31.34 -9.20
C ALA A 121 -4.57 32.50 -8.30
N GLY A 122 -5.42 32.23 -7.31
CA GLY A 122 -5.97 33.24 -6.41
C GLY A 122 -7.07 34.11 -7.05
N LEU A 123 -7.66 33.66 -8.15
CA LEU A 123 -8.75 34.37 -8.86
C LEU A 123 -10.14 34.06 -8.30
N ALA A 124 -10.22 33.18 -7.30
CA ALA A 124 -11.46 32.82 -6.63
C ALA A 124 -12.09 34.06 -5.97
N ARG A 125 -13.39 34.25 -6.21
CA ARG A 125 -14.18 35.32 -5.62
C ARG A 125 -15.17 34.73 -4.61
N PRO A 126 -15.40 35.37 -3.47
CA PRO A 126 -16.44 34.93 -2.55
C PRO A 126 -17.81 35.05 -3.25
N ALA A 127 -18.49 33.91 -3.40
CA ALA A 127 -19.82 33.83 -4.01
C ALA A 127 -20.96 34.18 -3.03
N GLY A 128 -20.63 34.52 -1.78
CA GLY A 128 -21.59 34.66 -0.70
C GLY A 128 -21.93 33.32 -0.04
N PRO A 129 -22.71 33.35 1.05
CA PRO A 129 -23.15 32.14 1.74
C PRO A 129 -24.20 31.40 0.91
N PHE A 130 -24.08 30.07 0.82
CA PHE A 130 -25.03 29.22 0.13
C PHE A 130 -26.36 29.01 0.88
N ILE A 131 -26.46 29.52 2.12
CA ILE A 131 -27.65 29.37 2.98
C ILE A 131 -28.93 29.92 2.34
N GLN A 132 -28.81 30.90 1.44
CA GLN A 132 -29.93 31.47 0.69
C GLN A 132 -30.60 30.49 -0.28
N TYR A 133 -30.00 29.31 -0.50
CA TYR A 133 -30.51 28.25 -1.35
C TYR A 133 -30.80 26.96 -0.55
N ALA A 134 -30.74 27.01 0.78
CA ALA A 134 -31.27 25.92 1.58
C ALA A 134 -32.80 25.94 1.42
N ASP A 135 -33.39 24.85 0.92
CA ASP A 135 -34.83 24.65 1.06
C ASP A 135 -35.10 24.32 2.53
N ASP A 136 -35.92 25.14 3.18
CA ASP A 136 -36.38 24.93 4.55
C ASP A 136 -37.42 23.77 4.65
N GLU A 137 -37.61 22.97 3.59
CA GLU A 137 -38.60 21.88 3.50
C GLU A 137 -38.12 20.55 4.11
N ASP A 138 -37.36 20.60 5.21
CA ASP A 138 -37.14 19.46 6.11
C ASP A 138 -37.92 19.68 7.43
N GLU A 139 -39.22 19.99 7.35
CA GLU A 139 -40.17 19.87 8.47
C GLU A 139 -41.31 18.89 8.09
N GLU A 140 -41.25 17.70 8.71
CA GLU A 140 -42.19 16.55 8.76
C GLU A 140 -42.23 15.48 7.64
#